data_AF-A0A951CZH9-F1
#
_entry.id   AF-A0A951CZH9-F1
#
_cell.length_a   1.000
_cell.length_b   1.000
_cell.length_c   1.000
_cell.angle_alpha   90.00
_cell.angle_beta   90.00
_cell.angle_gamma   90.00
#
_symmetry.space_group_name_H-M   'P 1'
#
loop_
_entity.id
_entity.type
_entity.pdbx_description
1 polymer ?
#
loop_
_entity_poly.entity_id
_entity_poly.type
_entity_poly.pdbx_seq_one_letter_code
_entity_poly.pdbx_strand_id
1 'polypeptide(L)' 'LAFVPALIWLWDSLHWGVIGLAALIAIPHLIQDDGRLLTEYARLVKKADLNANPSLGATLDQAFHFLALFLTALLVGQ' A
#
# COMPACT_ATOMS: atom_id res chain seq x y z
N LEU A 1 9.14 5.82 6.49
CA LEU A 1 9.30 6.88 7.53
C LEU A 1 7.97 7.39 8.05
N ALA A 2 7.01 7.73 7.18
CA ALA A 2 5.70 8.27 7.58
C ALA A 2 4.96 7.43 8.65
N PHE A 3 5.11 6.10 8.62
CA PHE A 3 4.46 5.20 9.58
C PHE A 3 5.24 4.96 10.88
N VAL A 4 6.47 5.44 11.00
CA VAL A 4 7.30 5.20 12.21
C VAL A 4 6.63 5.75 13.48
N PRO A 5 6.12 7.00 13.52
CA PRO A 5 5.43 7.50 14.71
C PRO A 5 4.21 6.66 15.10
N ALA A 6 3.42 6.22 14.12
CA ALA A 6 2.26 5.36 14.37
C ALA A 6 2.67 3.98 14.91
N LEU A 7 3.73 3.37 14.36
CA LEU A 7 4.25 2.08 14.85
C LEU A 7 4.81 2.20 16.27
N ILE A 8 5.43 3.32 16.63
CA ILE A 8 5.90 3.60 18.00
C ILE A 8 4.70 3.71 18.94
N TRP A 9 3.68 4.50 18.57
CA TRP A 9 2.48 4.66 19.39
C TRP A 9 1.77 3.30 19.61
N LEU A 10 1.69 2.47 18.58
CA LEU A 10 1.01 1.18 18.64
C LEU A 10 1.76 0.10 19.43
N TRP A 11 3.02 0.33 19.83
CA TRP A 11 3.80 -0.63 20.62
C TRP A 11 3.13 -0.99 21.94
N ASP A 12 2.55 -0.01 22.63
CA ASP A 12 1.95 -0.22 23.95
C ASP A 12 0.74 -1.16 23.88
N SER A 13 0.03 -1.18 22.75
CA SER A 13 -1.15 -2.03 22.53
C SER A 13 -0.84 -3.37 21.84
N LEU A 14 0.10 -3.37 20.88
CA LEU A 14 0.35 -4.53 20.00
C LEU A 14 1.63 -5.29 20.34
N HIS A 15 2.54 -4.69 21.14
CA HIS A 15 3.87 -5.23 21.41
C HIS A 15 4.54 -5.73 20.11
N TRP A 16 5.03 -6.97 20.07
CA TRP A 16 5.63 -7.59 18.89
C TRP A 16 4.73 -7.63 17.65
N GLY A 17 3.41 -7.52 17.81
CA GLY A 17 2.46 -7.38 16.70
C GLY A 17 2.75 -6.19 15.79
N VAL A 18 3.42 -5.13 16.27
CA VAL A 18 3.80 -3.99 15.41
C VAL A 18 4.76 -4.38 14.29
N ILE A 19 5.54 -5.45 14.46
CA ILE A 19 6.42 -5.95 13.38
C ILE A 19 5.58 -6.53 12.25
N GLY A 20 4.55 -7.31 12.60
CA GLY A 20 3.58 -7.83 11.63
C GLY A 20 2.84 -6.71 10.91
N LEU A 21 2.40 -5.69 11.65
CA LEU A 21 1.78 -4.49 11.07
C LEU A 21 2.75 -3.73 10.15
N ALA A 22 4.00 -3.54 10.56
CA ALA A 22 5.01 -2.90 9.73
C ALA A 22 5.23 -3.67 8.42
N ALA A 23 5.25 -5.01 8.46
CA ALA A 23 5.34 -5.85 7.28
C ALA A 23 4.10 -5.73 6.38
N LEU A 24 2.89 -5.72 6.97
CA LEU A 24 1.63 -5.55 6.24
C LEU A 24 1.52 -4.19 5.55
N ILE A 25 2.16 -3.16 6.09
CA ILE A 25 2.28 -1.85 5.43
C ILE A 25 3.38 -1.91 4.36
N ALA A 26 4.61 -2.31 4.72
CA ALA A 26 5.77 -2.18 3.85
C ALA A 26 5.71 -3.09 2.61
N ILE A 27 5.23 -4.32 2.74
CA ILE A 27 5.23 -5.29 1.63
C ILE A 27 4.36 -4.80 0.46
N PRO A 28 3.09 -4.37 0.66
CA PRO A 28 2.29 -3.78 -0.41
C PRO A 28 2.97 -2.60 -1.09
N HIS A 29 3.61 -1.69 -0.34
CA HIS A 29 4.31 -0.53 -0.91
C HIS A 29 5.45 -0.99 -1.82
N LEU A 30 6.29 -1.94 -1.36
CA LEU A 30 7.39 -2.47 -2.16
C LEU A 30 6.91 -3.15 -3.45
N ILE A 31 5.78 -3.86 -3.40
CA ILE A 31 5.17 -4.48 -4.58
C ILE A 31 4.60 -3.42 -5.53
N GLN A 32 3.99 -2.36 -4.99
CA GLN A 32 3.42 -1.24 -5.77
C GLN A 32 4.53 -0.44 -6.45
N ASP A 33 5.60 -0.13 -5.73
CA ASP A 33 6.75 0.65 -6.21
C ASP A 33 7.53 -0.04 -7.35
N ASP A 34 7.50 -1.38 -7.44
CA ASP A 34 8.04 -2.12 -8.60
C ASP A 34 7.28 -1.79 -9.91
N GLY A 35 6.05 -1.29 -9.81
CA GLY A 35 5.28 -0.77 -10.95
C GLY A 35 4.77 -1.82 -11.94
N ARG A 36 5.29 -3.04 -11.94
CA ARG A 36 4.85 -4.13 -12.84
C ARG A 36 3.40 -4.51 -12.60
N LEU A 37 3.01 -4.67 -11.33
CA LEU A 37 1.63 -5.01 -10.98
C LEU A 37 0.65 -3.92 -11.44
N LEU A 38 1.01 -2.66 -11.23
CA LEU A 38 0.20 -1.51 -11.61
C LEU A 38 0.08 -1.38 -13.14
N THR A 39 1.19 -1.59 -13.85
CA THR A 39 1.24 -1.59 -15.33
C THR A 39 0.38 -2.71 -15.91
N GLU A 40 0.46 -3.92 -15.35
CA GLU A 40 -0.37 -5.04 -15.78
C GLU A 40 -1.85 -4.82 -15.48
N TYR A 41 -2.18 -4.30 -14.30
CA TYR A 41 -3.55 -3.92 -13.96
C TYR A 41 -4.11 -2.86 -14.91
N ALA A 42 -3.33 -1.82 -15.23
CA ALA A 42 -3.74 -0.78 -16.17
C ALA A 42 -3.97 -1.35 -17.57
N ARG A 43 -3.09 -2.22 -18.06
CA ARG A 43 -3.20 -2.87 -19.37
C ARG A 43 -4.41 -3.82 -19.44
N LEU A 44 -4.58 -4.67 -18.43
CA LEU A 44 -5.58 -5.73 -18.46
C LEU A 44 -6.98 -5.25 -18.08
N VAL A 45 -7.10 -4.36 -17.08
CA VAL A 45 -8.39 -3.93 -16.52
C VAL A 45 -8.78 -2.56 -17.02
N LYS A 46 -7.88 -1.58 -16.96
CA LYS A 46 -8.18 -0.21 -17.38
C LYS A 46 -8.01 0.03 -18.88
N LYS A 47 -7.44 -0.94 -19.60
CA LYS A 47 -7.13 -0.87 -21.04
C LYS A 47 -6.36 0.40 -21.40
N ALA A 48 -5.43 0.81 -20.54
CA ALA A 48 -4.69 2.06 -20.65
C ALA A 48 -3.18 1.83 -20.61
N ASP A 49 -2.44 2.69 -21.33
CA ASP A 49 -0.99 2.78 -21.26
C ASP A 49 -0.59 3.89 -20.26
N LEU A 50 0.16 3.49 -19.23
CA LEU A 50 0.62 4.39 -18.19
C LEU A 50 1.76 5.32 -18.64
N ASN A 51 2.53 4.94 -19.66
CA ASN A 51 3.55 5.81 -20.23
C ASN A 51 2.90 6.98 -20.99
N ALA A 52 1.79 6.70 -21.67
CA ALA A 52 1.00 7.72 -22.34
C ALA A 52 0.15 8.56 -21.36
N ASN A 53 -0.15 8.03 -20.16
CA ASN A 53 -1.00 8.69 -19.15
C ASN A 53 -0.38 8.63 -17.74
N PRO A 54 0.69 9.40 -17.45
CA PRO A 54 1.39 9.34 -16.16
C PRO A 54 0.51 9.68 -14.95
N SER A 55 -0.45 10.60 -15.13
CA SER A 55 -1.41 10.97 -14.09
C SER A 55 -2.34 9.82 -13.69
N LEU A 56 -2.73 8.98 -14.65
CA LEU A 56 -3.49 7.75 -14.37
C LEU A 56 -2.62 6.78 -13.56
N GLY A 57 -1.34 6.65 -13.90
CA GLY A 57 -0.38 5.84 -13.14
C GLY A 57 -0.33 6.26 -11.68
N ALA A 58 -0.10 7.55 -11.41
CA ALA A 58 -0.06 8.09 -10.05
C ALA A 58 -1.39 7.92 -9.29
N THR A 59 -2.52 8.06 -10.00
CA THR A 59 -3.86 7.89 -9.38
C THR A 59 -4.13 6.44 -9.00
N LEU A 60 -3.78 5.49 -9.89
CA LEU A 60 -3.89 4.06 -9.60
C LEU A 60 -2.98 3.68 -8.43
N ASP A 61 -1.74 4.19 -8.42
CA ASP A 61 -0.78 3.95 -7.35
C ASP A 61 -1.35 4.40 -6.00
N GLN A 62 -1.84 5.64 -5.89
CA GLN A 62 -2.46 6.14 -4.67
C GLN A 62 -3.70 5.33 -4.25
N ALA A 63 -4.55 4.93 -5.20
CA ALA A 63 -5.75 4.15 -4.88
C ALA A 63 -5.40 2.78 -4.29
N PHE A 64 -4.37 2.13 -4.83
CA PHE A 64 -3.86 0.85 -4.34
C PHE A 64 -3.22 0.99 -2.95
N HIS A 65 -2.47 2.07 -2.70
CA HIS A 65 -1.96 2.41 -1.38
C HIS A 65 -3.08 2.58 -0.34
N PHE A 66 -4.12 3.35 -0.67
CA PHE A 66 -5.28 3.54 0.22
C PHE A 66 -5.99 2.23 0.52
N LEU A 67 -6.20 1.38 -0.49
CA LEU A 67 -6.84 0.08 -0.30
C LEU A 67 -6.02 -0.81 0.65
N ALA A 68 -4.71 -0.90 0.45
CA ALA A 68 -3.82 -1.71 1.29
C ALA A 68 -3.83 -1.25 2.76
N LEU A 69 -3.74 0.06 2.99
CA LEU A 69 -3.79 0.64 4.33
C LEU A 69 -5.15 0.43 4.99
N PHE A 70 -6.25 0.61 4.24
CA PHE A 70 -7.59 0.41 4.76
C PHE A 70 -7.83 -1.05 5.16
N LEU A 71 -7.46 -2.01 4.30
CA LEU A 71 -7.57 -3.44 4.63
C LEU A 71 -6.70 -3.83 5.83
N THR A 72 -5.51 -3.24 5.93
CA THR A 72 -4.64 -3.42 7.10
C THR A 72 -5.34 -2.91 8.35
N ALA A 73 -5.90 -1.70 8.32
CA ALA A 73 -6.62 -1.12 9.45
C ALA A 73 -7.83 -1.99 9.88
N LEU A 74 -8.60 -2.53 8.93
CA LEU A 74 -9.69 -3.46 9.22
C LEU A 74 -9.22 -4.77 9.85
N LEU A 75 -8.03 -5.26 9.46
CA LEU A 75 -7.47 -6.49 10.01
C LEU A 75 -6.98 -6.31 11.45
N VAL A 76 -6.32 -5.19 11.74
CA VAL A 76 -5.72 -4.96 13.08
C VAL A 76 -6.66 -4.28 14.06
N GLY A 77 -7.69 -3.58 13.57
CA GLY A 77 -8.69 -2.90 14.40
C GLY A 77 -9.82 -3.79 14.90
N GLN A 78 -9.62 -5.12 14.91
CA GLN A 78 -10.54 -6.12 15.45
C GLN A 78 -10.41 -6.21 16.97
#